data_AF-A0A7K1GLI5-F1
#
_entry.id   AF-A0A7K1GLI5-F1
#
_cell.length_a   1.000
_cell.length_b   1.000
_cell.length_c   1.000
_cell.angle_alpha   90.00
_cell.angle_beta   90.00
_cell.angle_gamma   90.00
#
_symmetry.space_group_name_H-M   'P 1'
#
loop_
_entity.id
_entity.type
_entity.pdbx_description
1 polymer ?
#
loop_
_entity_poly.entity_id
_entity_poly.type
_entity_poly.pdbx_seq_one_letter_code
_entity_poly.pdbx_strand_id
1 'polypeptide(L)'
;MKYNKFEKIITQARMSRYLQACGGDKKKAMVLYRYNLQLSQELLTVISCFEVSLRNAIDVHYSTVKGPNWLSDSVETTKSITTNITTTINDVFDNSTSNNTNTFTVRNTSNLNNGMFSIDSCRSTAKLIRDAKKNLRNYLLS
;
A
#
# COMPACT_ATOMS: atom_id res chain seq x y z
N MET A 1 -30.22 -3.34 -13.75
CA MET A 1 -29.64 -4.68 -13.51
C MET A 1 -30.25 -5.28 -12.23
N LYS A 2 -30.52 -6.60 -12.18
CA LYS A 2 -31.06 -7.25 -10.96
C LYS A 2 -29.96 -7.41 -9.90
N TYR A 3 -30.29 -7.22 -8.62
CA TYR A 3 -29.34 -7.25 -7.49
C TYR A 3 -28.52 -8.54 -7.41
N ASN A 4 -29.15 -9.72 -7.52
CA ASN A 4 -28.43 -11.00 -7.42
C ASN A 4 -27.35 -11.17 -8.52
N LYS A 5 -27.55 -10.58 -9.70
CA LYS A 5 -26.54 -10.58 -10.77
C LYS A 5 -25.42 -9.60 -10.46
N PHE A 6 -25.76 -8.45 -9.87
CA PHE A 6 -24.81 -7.44 -9.42
C PHE A 6 -23.89 -7.96 -8.31
N GLU A 7 -24.48 -8.58 -7.31
CA GLU A 7 -23.78 -9.16 -6.16
C GLU A 7 -22.82 -10.29 -6.57
N LYS A 8 -23.20 -11.13 -7.54
CA LYS A 8 -22.31 -12.15 -8.11
C LYS A 8 -21.06 -11.55 -8.78
N ILE A 9 -21.19 -10.39 -9.42
CA ILE A 9 -20.06 -9.72 -10.10
C ILE A 9 -19.14 -9.02 -9.09
N ILE A 10 -19.70 -8.31 -8.11
CA ILE A 10 -18.93 -7.49 -7.17
C ILE A 10 -18.43 -8.28 -5.94
N THR A 11 -18.98 -9.48 -5.70
CA THR A 11 -18.91 -10.33 -4.50
C THR A 11 -19.80 -9.89 -3.32
N GLN A 12 -20.35 -10.90 -2.62
CA GLN A 12 -21.19 -10.74 -1.43
C GLN A 12 -20.52 -9.89 -0.35
N ALA A 13 -19.25 -10.15 -0.07
CA ALA A 13 -18.51 -9.49 1.01
C ALA A 13 -18.37 -7.98 0.81
N ARG A 14 -18.32 -7.53 -0.45
CA ARG A 14 -18.29 -6.10 -0.79
C ARG A 14 -19.68 -5.49 -0.72
N MET A 15 -20.69 -6.17 -1.27
CA MET A 15 -22.06 -5.64 -1.32
C MET A 15 -22.76 -5.62 0.05
N SER A 16 -22.43 -6.56 0.94
CA SER A 16 -23.03 -6.69 2.27
C SER A 16 -22.92 -5.41 3.11
N ARG A 17 -21.79 -4.71 3.02
CA ARG A 17 -21.57 -3.43 3.72
C ARG A 17 -22.53 -2.34 3.27
N TYR A 18 -22.84 -2.29 1.98
CA TYR A 18 -23.77 -1.32 1.41
C TYR A 18 -25.22 -1.72 1.70
N LEU A 19 -25.53 -3.01 1.66
CA LEU A 19 -26.85 -3.53 1.99
C LEU A 19 -27.21 -3.28 3.46
N GLN A 20 -26.28 -3.51 4.38
CA GLN A 20 -26.45 -3.21 5.81
C GLN A 20 -26.65 -1.71 6.04
N ALA A 21 -25.84 -0.85 5.38
CA ALA A 21 -25.97 0.59 5.49
C ALA A 21 -27.30 1.13 4.93
N CYS A 22 -27.90 0.44 3.96
CA CYS A 22 -29.20 0.77 3.38
C CYS A 22 -30.38 0.02 4.02
N GLY A 23 -30.19 -0.64 5.16
CA GLY A 23 -31.28 -1.35 5.87
C GLY A 23 -31.90 -2.50 5.07
N GLY A 24 -31.14 -3.16 4.19
CA GLY A 24 -31.64 -4.23 3.34
C GLY A 24 -32.20 -3.77 1.99
N ASP A 25 -32.26 -2.47 1.72
CA ASP A 25 -32.70 -1.94 0.42
C ASP A 25 -31.65 -2.20 -0.67
N LYS A 26 -31.91 -3.22 -1.47
CA LYS A 26 -31.08 -3.68 -2.59
C LYS A 26 -30.86 -2.62 -3.67
N LYS A 27 -31.86 -1.77 -3.95
CA LYS A 27 -31.73 -0.72 -4.98
C LYS A 27 -30.81 0.39 -4.50
N LYS A 28 -31.03 0.87 -3.27
CA LYS A 28 -30.19 1.90 -2.65
C LYS A 28 -28.75 1.43 -2.47
N ALA A 29 -28.55 0.17 -2.07
CA ALA A 29 -27.22 -0.41 -1.94
C ALA A 29 -26.44 -0.42 -3.27
N MET A 30 -27.08 -0.81 -4.38
CA MET A 30 -26.45 -0.77 -5.71
C MET A 30 -26.09 0.66 -6.14
N VAL A 31 -26.98 1.63 -5.89
CA VAL A 31 -26.73 3.04 -6.21
C VAL A 31 -25.56 3.58 -5.39
N LEU A 32 -25.53 3.29 -4.09
CA LEU A 32 -24.45 3.72 -3.19
C LEU A 32 -23.10 3.14 -3.60
N TYR A 33 -23.06 1.88 -4.04
CA TYR A 33 -21.85 1.28 -4.59
C TYR A 33 -21.39 1.97 -5.88
N ARG A 34 -22.30 2.34 -6.78
CA ARG A 34 -21.96 3.08 -8.01
C ARG A 34 -21.38 4.46 -7.71
N TYR A 35 -21.92 5.17 -6.72
CA TYR A 35 -21.33 6.44 -6.28
C TYR A 35 -19.94 6.27 -5.69
N ASN A 36 -19.69 5.17 -4.94
CA ASN A 36 -18.34 4.89 -4.45
C ASN A 36 -17.33 4.69 -5.61
N LEU A 37 -17.74 4.00 -6.69
CA LEU A 37 -16.90 3.85 -7.87
C LEU A 37 -16.65 5.19 -8.57
N GLN A 38 -17.71 5.97 -8.80
CA GLN A 38 -17.59 7.27 -9.47
C GLN A 38 -16.69 8.23 -8.69
N LEU A 39 -16.88 8.33 -7.37
CA LEU A 39 -16.00 9.15 -6.52
C LEU A 39 -14.54 8.70 -6.61
N SER A 40 -14.29 7.40 -6.59
CA SER A 40 -12.93 6.85 -6.69
C SER A 40 -12.30 7.17 -8.05
N GLN A 41 -13.11 7.18 -9.11
CA GLN A 41 -12.67 7.55 -10.46
C GLN A 41 -12.29 9.03 -10.55
N GLU A 42 -13.12 9.94 -10.01
CA GLU A 42 -12.82 11.37 -10.03
C GLU A 42 -11.57 11.72 -9.20
N LEU A 43 -11.39 11.05 -8.06
CA LEU A 43 -10.22 11.25 -7.20
C LEU A 43 -8.94 10.71 -7.81
N LEU A 44 -9.02 9.77 -8.76
CA LEU A 44 -7.83 9.16 -9.36
C LEU A 44 -6.94 10.23 -10.02
N THR A 45 -7.53 11.14 -10.79
CA THR A 45 -6.81 12.22 -11.45
C THR A 45 -6.12 13.16 -10.47
N VAL A 46 -6.81 13.56 -9.40
CA VAL A 46 -6.26 14.45 -8.37
C VAL A 46 -5.08 13.77 -7.65
N ILE A 47 -5.22 12.49 -7.31
CA ILE A 47 -4.16 11.71 -6.67
C ILE A 47 -2.96 11.55 -7.62
N SER A 48 -3.19 11.31 -8.91
CA SER A 48 -2.11 11.22 -9.90
C SER A 48 -1.32 12.53 -10.01
N CYS A 49 -2.00 13.68 -10.07
CA CYS A 49 -1.30 14.97 -10.11
C CYS A 49 -0.54 15.26 -8.81
N PHE A 50 -1.13 14.92 -7.66
CA PHE A 50 -0.48 15.05 -6.36
C PHE A 50 0.77 14.17 -6.26
N GLU A 51 0.69 12.93 -6.72
CA GLU A 51 1.78 11.97 -6.70
C GLU A 51 2.99 12.45 -7.52
N VAL A 52 2.78 12.94 -8.73
CA VAL A 52 3.84 13.52 -9.57
C VAL A 52 4.44 14.76 -8.90
N SER A 53 3.60 15.66 -8.40
CA SER A 53 4.06 16.89 -7.75
C SER A 53 4.91 16.58 -6.50
N LEU A 54 4.48 15.60 -5.71
CA LEU A 54 5.22 15.15 -4.53
C LEU A 54 6.55 14.50 -4.90
N ARG A 55 6.57 13.61 -5.91
CA ARG A 55 7.81 13.00 -6.39
C ARG A 55 8.80 14.05 -6.87
N ASN A 56 8.34 15.03 -7.64
CA ASN A 56 9.18 16.11 -8.13
C ASN A 56 9.74 16.96 -6.98
N ALA A 57 8.93 17.26 -5.96
CA ALA A 57 9.40 18.00 -4.80
C ALA A 57 10.46 17.23 -4.00
N ILE A 58 10.26 15.92 -3.81
CA ILE A 58 11.24 15.03 -3.17
C ILE A 58 12.52 14.99 -3.99
N ASP A 59 12.43 14.82 -5.31
CA ASP A 59 13.58 14.73 -6.18
C ASP A 59 14.42 16.02 -6.16
N VAL A 60 13.78 17.19 -6.23
CA VAL A 60 14.47 18.49 -6.10
C VAL A 60 15.16 18.62 -4.75
N HIS A 61 14.47 18.27 -3.66
CA HIS A 61 15.02 18.37 -2.31
C HIS A 61 16.26 17.49 -2.15
N TYR A 62 16.16 16.21 -2.51
CA TYR A 62 17.28 15.27 -2.34
C TYR A 62 18.39 15.45 -3.37
N SER A 63 18.08 15.89 -4.59
CA SER A 63 19.12 16.26 -5.56
C SER A 63 19.98 17.41 -5.06
N THR A 64 19.39 18.35 -4.30
CA THR A 64 20.11 19.47 -3.69
C THR A 64 21.01 19.03 -2.54
N VAL A 65 20.53 18.11 -1.69
CA VAL A 65 21.26 17.69 -0.47
C VAL A 65 22.28 16.58 -0.73
N LYS A 66 21.98 15.68 -1.67
CA LYS A 66 22.73 14.43 -1.91
C LYS A 66 23.33 14.33 -3.31
N GLY A 67 23.02 15.27 -4.20
CA GLY A 67 23.46 15.25 -5.59
C GLY A 67 22.47 14.54 -6.52
N PRO A 68 22.67 14.64 -7.85
CA PRO A 68 21.70 14.21 -8.86
C PRO A 68 21.44 12.70 -8.89
N ASN A 69 22.36 11.88 -8.36
CA ASN A 69 22.24 10.43 -8.34
C ASN A 69 21.75 9.88 -6.99
N TRP A 70 21.21 10.74 -6.12
CA TRP A 70 20.86 10.42 -4.73
C TRP A 70 20.06 9.11 -4.58
N LEU A 71 19.14 8.84 -5.52
CA LEU A 71 18.30 7.66 -5.47
C LEU A 71 19.12 6.39 -5.74
N SER A 72 19.96 6.40 -6.79
CA SER A 72 20.84 5.28 -7.13
C SER A 72 21.84 5.01 -6.00
N ASP A 73 22.44 6.06 -5.47
CA ASP A 73 23.43 5.98 -4.38
C ASP A 73 22.81 5.37 -3.11
N SER A 74 21.55 5.72 -2.80
CA SER A 74 20.81 5.15 -1.66
C SER A 74 20.50 3.66 -1.82
N VAL A 75 20.17 3.24 -3.05
CA VAL A 75 19.87 1.83 -3.37
C VAL A 75 21.15 1.00 -3.38
N GLU A 76 22.24 1.53 -3.94
CA GLU A 76 23.54 0.84 -3.96
C GLU A 76 24.09 0.65 -2.55
N THR A 77 24.02 1.67 -1.70
CA THR A 77 24.39 1.57 -0.27
C THR A 77 23.64 0.42 0.42
N THR A 78 22.34 0.30 0.18
CA THR A 78 21.50 -0.75 0.77
C THR A 78 21.88 -2.15 0.28
N LYS A 79 22.18 -2.29 -1.02
CA LYS A 79 22.64 -3.55 -1.61
C LYS A 79 23.99 -3.96 -1.02
N SER A 80 24.94 -3.03 -0.94
CA SER A 80 26.26 -3.27 -0.37
C SER A 80 26.20 -3.71 1.09
N ILE A 81 25.35 -3.06 1.90
CA ILE A 81 25.11 -3.48 3.31
C ILE A 81 24.54 -4.91 3.36
N THR A 82 23.58 -5.23 2.50
CA THR A 82 22.95 -6.56 2.48
C THR A 82 23.93 -7.66 2.05
N THR A 83 24.77 -7.39 1.04
CA THR A 83 25.82 -8.31 0.59
C THR A 83 26.84 -8.53 1.69
N ASN A 84 27.32 -7.46 2.34
CA ASN A 84 28.29 -7.56 3.43
C ASN A 84 27.74 -8.40 4.60
N ILE A 85 26.50 -8.17 5.02
CA ILE A 85 25.84 -8.97 6.06
C ILE A 85 25.74 -10.44 5.65
N THR A 86 25.35 -10.73 4.41
CA THR A 86 25.22 -12.11 3.91
C THR A 86 26.57 -12.82 3.87
N THR A 87 27.61 -12.14 3.38
CA THR A 87 28.97 -12.69 3.35
C THR A 87 29.48 -12.94 4.77
N THR A 88 29.34 -11.98 5.69
CA THR A 88 29.74 -12.18 7.09
C THR A 88 28.96 -13.31 7.77
N ILE A 89 27.66 -13.45 7.50
CA ILE A 89 26.86 -14.56 8.05
C ILE A 89 27.36 -15.90 7.48
N ASN A 90 27.63 -15.98 6.18
CA ASN A 90 28.15 -17.19 5.56
C ASN A 90 29.55 -17.53 6.08
N ASP A 91 30.45 -16.55 6.20
CA ASP A 91 31.79 -16.73 6.77
C ASP A 91 31.70 -17.24 8.22
N VAL A 92 30.78 -16.72 9.03
CA VAL A 92 30.52 -17.21 10.39
C VAL A 92 29.94 -18.63 10.37
N PHE A 93 29.05 -18.95 9.43
CA PHE A 93 28.45 -20.28 9.28
C PHE A 93 29.49 -21.32 8.86
N ASP A 94 30.36 -20.99 7.91
CA ASP A 94 31.44 -21.84 7.43
C ASP A 94 32.46 -22.11 8.55
N ASN A 95 32.82 -21.08 9.32
CA ASN A 95 33.67 -21.20 10.50
C ASN A 95 33.01 -21.99 11.66
N SER A 96 31.68 -22.01 11.74
CA SER A 96 30.93 -22.77 12.75
C SER A 96 30.73 -24.24 12.34
N THR A 97 30.63 -24.52 11.04
CA THR A 97 30.43 -25.87 10.49
C THR A 97 31.67 -26.76 10.64
N SER A 98 32.86 -26.17 10.71
CA SER A 98 34.10 -26.89 11.08
C SER A 98 34.10 -27.41 12.52
N ASN A 99 33.24 -26.89 13.41
CA ASN A 99 33.33 -27.11 14.86
C ASN A 99 32.10 -27.75 15.53
N ASN A 100 30.99 -28.00 14.82
CA ASN A 100 29.89 -28.77 15.40
C ASN A 100 28.99 -29.43 14.34
N THR A 101 29.03 -30.76 14.28
CA THR A 101 28.07 -31.58 13.54
C THR A 101 26.71 -31.56 14.22
N ASN A 102 25.94 -30.48 14.08
CA ASN A 102 24.50 -30.47 14.35
C ASN A 102 23.81 -29.50 13.38
N THR A 103 23.08 -30.07 12.43
CA THR A 103 22.41 -29.40 11.32
C THR A 103 21.28 -28.49 11.79
N PHE A 104 21.47 -27.17 11.72
CA PHE A 104 20.37 -26.22 11.85
C PHE A 104 20.05 -25.60 10.49
N THR A 105 18.96 -26.05 9.87
CA THR A 105 18.48 -25.53 8.58
C THR A 105 17.87 -24.14 8.76
N VAL A 106 18.66 -23.11 8.47
CA VAL A 106 18.18 -21.72 8.40
C VAL A 106 17.41 -21.56 7.08
N ARG A 107 16.08 -21.42 7.14
CA ARG A 107 15.29 -20.99 5.96
C ARG A 107 15.57 -19.53 5.69
N ASN A 108 16.33 -19.28 4.63
CA ASN A 108 16.58 -17.94 4.10
C ASN A 108 15.25 -17.36 3.58
N THR A 109 14.73 -16.31 4.21
CA THR A 109 13.56 -15.58 3.74
C THR A 109 14.02 -14.35 2.97
N SER A 110 14.58 -14.56 1.78
CA SER A 110 14.80 -13.51 0.79
C SER A 110 13.46 -13.09 0.19
N ASN A 111 12.67 -12.33 0.94
CA ASN A 111 11.53 -11.58 0.41
C ASN A 111 11.34 -10.29 1.20
N LEU A 112 12.38 -9.45 1.22
CA LEU A 112 12.18 -8.02 1.42
C LEU A 112 11.84 -7.41 0.05
N ASN A 113 10.56 -7.47 -0.28
CA ASN A 113 9.99 -6.60 -1.29
C ASN A 113 10.23 -5.15 -0.85
N ASN A 114 11.28 -4.54 -1.39
CA ASN A 114 11.56 -3.11 -1.28
C ASN A 114 10.47 -2.33 -2.04
N GLY A 115 9.31 -2.17 -1.40
CA GLY A 115 8.36 -1.11 -1.68
C GLY A 115 8.61 0.01 -0.68
N MET A 116 9.64 0.82 -0.92
CA MET A 116 9.89 2.04 -0.14
C MET A 116 8.81 3.07 -0.49
N PHE A 117 7.68 3.02 0.21
CA PHE A 117 6.81 4.16 0.46
C PHE A 117 6.41 4.10 1.93
N SER A 118 6.89 5.09 2.69
CA SER A 118 6.68 5.22 4.13
C SER A 118 5.19 5.09 4.51
N ILE A 119 4.94 4.32 5.56
CA ILE A 119 3.64 3.96 6.13
C ILE A 119 2.84 5.18 6.63
N ASP A 120 3.48 6.34 6.72
CA ASP A 120 2.92 7.57 7.29
C ASP A 120 2.10 8.41 6.29
N SER A 121 2.29 8.24 4.98
CA SER A 121 1.47 8.93 3.95
C SER A 121 0.06 8.30 3.81
N CYS A 122 -0.05 6.99 4.01
CA CYS A 122 -1.32 6.26 3.97
C CYS A 122 -2.26 6.61 5.14
N ARG A 123 -1.72 7.12 6.26
CA ARG A 123 -2.53 7.47 7.45
C ARG A 123 -3.34 8.75 7.24
N SER A 124 -2.80 9.72 6.49
CA SER A 124 -3.50 10.97 6.14
C SER A 124 -4.57 10.76 5.08
N THR A 125 -4.32 9.94 4.06
CA THR A 125 -5.33 9.58 3.04
C THR A 125 -6.44 8.70 3.61
N ALA A 126 -6.12 7.75 4.49
CA ALA A 126 -7.15 6.98 5.21
C ALA A 126 -8.00 7.85 6.14
N LYS A 127 -7.46 8.95 6.68
CA LYS A 127 -8.20 9.92 7.50
C LYS A 127 -9.10 10.80 6.62
N LEU A 128 -8.59 11.33 5.51
CA LEU A 128 -9.39 12.11 4.55
C LEU A 128 -10.56 11.31 3.97
N ILE A 129 -10.33 10.04 3.61
CA ILE A 129 -11.39 9.15 3.10
C ILE A 129 -12.41 8.83 4.20
N ARG A 130 -11.98 8.69 5.46
CA ARG A 130 -12.88 8.45 6.60
C ARG A 130 -13.73 9.68 6.92
N ASP A 131 -13.16 10.87 6.80
CA ASP A 131 -13.83 12.14 7.08
C ASP A 131 -14.80 12.52 5.93
N ALA A 132 -14.41 12.30 4.67
CA ALA A 132 -15.30 12.43 3.53
C ALA A 132 -16.49 11.46 3.63
N LYS A 133 -16.25 10.23 4.08
CA LYS A 133 -17.30 9.23 4.31
C LYS A 133 -18.21 9.57 5.49
N LYS A 134 -17.73 10.32 6.48
CA LYS A 134 -18.53 10.82 7.61
C LYS A 134 -19.42 11.99 7.20
N ASN A 135 -18.88 12.93 6.42
CA ASN A 135 -19.65 14.05 5.87
C ASN A 135 -20.75 13.59 4.90
N LEU A 136 -20.46 12.62 4.03
CA LEU A 136 -21.47 12.06 3.12
C LEU A 136 -22.58 11.32 3.88
N ARG A 137 -22.26 10.70 5.01
CA ARG A 137 -23.24 10.00 5.86
C ARG A 137 -24.17 10.99 6.58
N ASN A 138 -23.65 12.13 7.02
CA ASN A 138 -24.44 13.19 7.64
C ASN A 138 -25.41 13.84 6.63
N TYR A 139 -24.98 14.01 5.38
CA TYR A 139 -25.81 14.56 4.30
C TYR A 139 -26.95 13.63 3.84
N LEU A 140 -26.83 12.32 4.11
CA LEU A 140 -27.83 11.31 3.76
C LEU A 140 -28.79 10.96 4.91
N LEU A 141 -28.54 11.48 6.12
CA LEU A 141 -29.33 11.27 7.33
C LEU A 141 -30.00 12.56 7.85
N SER A 142 -29.76 13.71 7.22
CA SER A 142 -30.58 14.93 7.32
C SER A 142 -31.64 14.94 6.23
#